data_AF-A0A1H7ADL0-F1
#
_entry.id   AF-A0A1H7ADL0-F1
#
_cell.length_a   1.000
_cell.length_b   1.000
_cell.length_c   1.000
_cell.angle_alpha   90.00
_cell.angle_beta   90.00
_cell.angle_gamma   90.00
#
_symmetry.space_group_name_H-M   'P 1'
#
loop_
_entity.id
_entity.type
_entity.pdbx_description
1 polymer ?
#
loop_
_entity_poly.entity_id
_entity_poly.type
_entity_poly.pdbx_seq_one_letter_code
_entity_poly.pdbx_strand_id
1 'polypeptide(L)'
;MIRHLPPEALATATPAATRVAHRFVTTCLEVLNGFRPPVQLRQQLDPARSAVLLPELARATARGAPARRRSTRPGLRLRRLRVCEPHPAAIEAAAVLTGVAGRSWALALRLEHRRGNWLCTDLRVL
;
A
#
# COMPACT_ATOMS: atom_id res chain seq x y z
N MET A 1 0.47 -30.80 8.44
CA MET A 1 0.79 -30.77 7.00
C MET A 1 1.68 -29.55 6.74
N ILE A 2 2.99 -29.74 6.60
CA ILE A 2 3.94 -28.63 6.40
C ILE A 2 3.87 -28.24 4.93
N ARG A 3 3.30 -27.06 4.65
CA ARG A 3 3.21 -26.53 3.28
C ARG A 3 4.60 -26.04 2.89
N HIS A 4 5.32 -26.83 2.09
CA HIS A 4 6.59 -26.39 1.50
C HIS A 4 6.29 -25.19 0.59
N LEU A 5 6.83 -24.03 0.96
CA LEU A 5 6.80 -22.86 0.10
C LEU A 5 7.74 -23.11 -1.08
N PRO A 6 7.30 -22.87 -2.33
CA PRO A 6 8.19 -23.00 -3.48
C PRO A 6 9.36 -21.99 -3.34
N PRO A 7 10.55 -22.27 -3.90
CA PRO A 7 11.73 -21.41 -3.75
C PRO A 7 11.48 -19.96 -4.20
N GLU A 8 10.64 -19.77 -5.22
CA GLU A 8 10.19 -18.45 -5.68
C GLU A 8 9.37 -17.66 -4.64
N ALA A 9 8.71 -18.32 -3.69
CA ALA A 9 8.01 -17.65 -2.60
C ALA A 9 8.97 -17.00 -1.58
N LEU A 10 10.25 -17.40 -1.58
CA LEU A 10 11.32 -16.77 -0.81
C LEU A 10 12.12 -15.75 -1.62
N ALA A 11 11.76 -15.52 -2.89
CA ALA A 11 12.44 -14.56 -3.74
C ALA A 11 12.28 -13.16 -3.14
N THR A 12 13.43 -12.59 -2.75
CA THR A 12 13.50 -11.19 -2.37
C THR A 12 13.17 -10.36 -3.60
N ALA A 13 12.34 -9.33 -3.42
CA ALA A 13 11.94 -8.47 -4.53
C ALA A 13 13.15 -7.85 -5.22
N THR A 14 13.10 -7.76 -6.55
CA THR A 14 14.11 -7.02 -7.31
C THR A 14 14.13 -5.54 -6.87
N PRO A 15 15.23 -4.81 -7.11
CA PRO A 15 15.27 -3.37 -6.84
C PRO A 15 14.18 -2.60 -7.62
N ALA A 16 13.83 -3.08 -8.82
CA ALA A 16 12.75 -2.50 -9.63
C ALA A 16 11.38 -2.71 -8.96
N ALA A 17 11.05 -3.95 -8.56
CA ALA A 17 9.83 -4.25 -7.82
C ALA A 17 9.73 -3.47 -6.51
N THR A 18 10.85 -3.35 -5.78
CA THR A 18 10.92 -2.56 -4.55
C THR A 18 10.60 -1.10 -4.78
N ARG A 19 11.11 -0.48 -5.87
CA ARG A 19 10.80 0.92 -6.22
C ARG A 19 9.32 1.11 -6.57
N VAL A 20 8.73 0.15 -7.29
CA VAL A 20 7.30 0.18 -7.63
C VAL A 20 6.44 0.13 -6.36
N ALA A 21 6.71 -0.83 -5.47
CA ALA A 21 6.01 -0.95 -4.18
C ALA A 21 6.18 0.30 -3.33
N HIS A 22 7.40 0.83 -3.21
CA HIS A 22 7.68 2.04 -2.45
C HIS A 22 6.90 3.24 -2.99
N ARG A 23 6.89 3.45 -4.31
CA ARG A 23 6.13 4.54 -4.95
C ARG A 23 4.63 4.43 -4.62
N PHE A 24 4.06 3.24 -4.72
CA PHE A 24 2.64 3.02 -4.42
C PHE A 24 2.32 3.27 -2.95
N VAL A 25 3.15 2.79 -2.02
CA VAL A 25 3.01 3.04 -0.58
C VAL A 25 3.13 4.52 -0.25
N THR A 26 4.05 5.25 -0.89
CA THR A 26 4.14 6.70 -0.75
C THR A 26 2.85 7.38 -1.20
N THR A 27 2.28 7.00 -2.34
CA THR A 27 0.99 7.56 -2.79
C THR A 27 -0.15 7.25 -1.81
N CYS A 28 -0.19 6.04 -1.24
CA CYS A 28 -1.14 5.71 -0.17
C CYS A 28 -0.95 6.61 1.05
N LEU A 29 0.29 6.86 1.47
CA LEU A 29 0.59 7.75 2.60
C LEU A 29 0.18 9.19 2.34
N GLU A 30 0.34 9.71 1.11
CA GLU A 30 -0.16 11.03 0.74
C GLU A 30 -1.68 11.11 0.90
N VAL A 31 -2.41 10.06 0.48
CA VAL A 31 -3.86 9.99 0.64
C VAL A 31 -4.26 9.88 2.11
N LEU A 32 -3.62 8.98 2.86
CA LEU A 32 -3.88 8.78 4.30
C LEU A 32 -3.61 10.02 5.13
N ASN A 33 -2.61 10.83 4.75
CA ASN A 33 -2.31 12.11 5.38
C ASN A 33 -3.13 13.29 4.83
N GLY A 34 -3.97 13.07 3.82
CA GLY A 34 -4.80 14.12 3.21
C GLY A 34 -4.05 15.09 2.29
N PHE A 35 -2.80 14.79 1.91
CA PHE A 35 -2.04 15.54 0.90
C PHE A 35 -2.54 15.24 -0.52
N ARG A 36 -3.21 14.10 -0.72
CA ARG A 36 -3.76 13.65 -2.00
C ARG A 36 -5.22 13.21 -1.88
N PRO A 37 -6.12 13.60 -2.80
CA PRO A 37 -7.48 13.07 -2.84
C PRO A 37 -7.50 11.56 -3.14
N PRO A 38 -8.31 10.73 -2.46
CA PRO A 38 -8.37 9.28 -2.70
C PRO A 38 -8.72 8.89 -4.15
N VAL A 39 -9.52 9.70 -4.84
CA VAL A 39 -9.89 9.46 -6.25
C VAL A 39 -8.67 9.40 -7.18
N GLN A 40 -7.57 10.08 -6.85
CA GLN A 40 -6.36 10.04 -7.65
C GLN A 40 -5.67 8.66 -7.65
N LEU A 41 -5.91 7.82 -6.63
CA LEU A 41 -5.42 6.45 -6.62
C LEU A 41 -6.15 5.56 -7.63
N ARG A 42 -7.34 5.94 -8.12
CA ARG A 42 -8.17 5.10 -9.01
C ARG A 42 -7.42 4.62 -10.25
N GLN A 43 -6.50 5.42 -10.81
CA GLN A 43 -5.69 5.04 -11.97
C GLN A 43 -4.62 3.97 -11.66
N GLN A 44 -4.26 3.82 -10.38
CA GLN A 44 -3.30 2.83 -9.89
C GLN A 44 -3.97 1.61 -9.28
N LEU A 45 -5.30 1.57 -9.23
CA LEU A 45 -6.08 0.41 -8.81
C LEU A 45 -6.51 -0.38 -10.04
N ASP A 46 -6.63 -1.70 -9.90
CA ASP A 46 -7.29 -2.52 -10.91
C ASP A 46 -8.74 -2.01 -11.08
N PRO A 47 -9.16 -1.63 -12.31
CA PRO A 47 -10.52 -1.16 -12.56
C PRO A 47 -11.61 -2.11 -12.05
N ALA A 48 -11.39 -3.42 -12.19
CA ALA A 48 -12.33 -4.47 -11.74
C ALA A 48 -12.41 -4.59 -10.21
N ARG A 49 -11.39 -4.11 -9.49
CA ARG A 49 -11.34 -4.12 -8.01
C ARG A 49 -11.60 -2.75 -7.39
N SER A 50 -11.56 -1.67 -8.18
CA SER A 50 -11.61 -0.29 -7.72
C SER A 50 -12.80 0.02 -6.80
N ALA A 51 -13.97 -0.57 -7.06
CA ALA A 51 -15.18 -0.41 -6.26
C ALA A 51 -15.05 -0.96 -4.82
N VAL A 52 -14.16 -1.92 -4.60
CA VAL A 52 -13.89 -2.52 -3.28
C VAL A 52 -12.70 -1.83 -2.60
N LEU A 53 -11.64 -1.54 -3.35
CA LEU A 53 -10.40 -0.99 -2.80
C LEU A 53 -10.52 0.49 -2.38
N LEU A 54 -11.29 1.30 -3.11
CA LEU A 54 -11.49 2.72 -2.75
C LEU A 54 -12.20 2.91 -1.39
N PRO A 55 -13.29 2.18 -1.08
CA PRO A 55 -13.89 2.21 0.25
C PRO A 55 -12.94 1.81 1.37
N GLU A 56 -12.07 0.81 1.18
CA GLU A 56 -11.07 0.43 2.20
C GLU A 56 -10.12 1.57 2.52
N LEU A 57 -9.62 2.28 1.50
CA LEU A 57 -8.81 3.50 1.68
C LEU A 57 -9.58 4.61 2.40
N ALA A 58 -10.84 4.85 2.01
CA ALA A 58 -11.67 5.87 2.63
C ALA A 58 -11.98 5.57 4.11
N ARG A 59 -12.14 4.29 4.47
CA ARG A 59 -12.28 3.88 5.88
C ARG A 59 -10.98 4.12 6.65
N ALA A 60 -9.84 3.81 6.04
CA ALA A 60 -8.54 4.03 6.65
C ALA A 60 -8.24 5.52 6.89
N THR A 61 -8.56 6.40 5.93
CA THR A 61 -8.41 7.85 6.11
C THR A 61 -9.29 8.37 7.25
N ALA A 62 -10.53 7.87 7.37
CA ALA A 62 -11.44 8.24 8.45
C ALA A 62 -10.92 7.81 9.84
N ARG A 63 -10.32 6.61 9.95
CA ARG A 63 -9.71 6.12 11.21
C ARG A 63 -8.45 6.91 11.62
N GLY A 64 -7.74 7.50 10.66
CA GLY A 64 -6.42 8.10 10.86
C GLY A 64 -6.44 9.56 11.30
N ALA A 65 -7.61 10.21 11.29
CA ALA A 65 -7.72 11.63 11.53
C ALA A 65 -7.98 11.97 13.02
N PRO A 66 -7.19 12.89 13.61
CA PRO A 66 -7.74 14.13 14.10
C PRO A 66 -7.81 15.09 12.92
N ALA A 67 -9.04 15.47 12.54
CA ALA A 67 -9.31 16.48 11.53
C ALA A 67 -8.71 17.84 11.94
N ARG A 68 -7.43 18.08 11.67
CA ARG A 68 -6.88 19.44 11.78
C ARG A 68 -5.97 19.75 10.61
N ARG A 69 -6.62 20.28 9.57
CA ARG A 69 -6.11 20.97 8.36
C ARG A 69 -5.05 22.07 8.58
N ARG A 70 -4.45 22.19 9.77
CA ARG A 70 -3.48 23.25 10.13
C ARG A 70 -2.06 22.76 10.41
N SER A 71 -1.82 21.46 10.50
CA SER A 71 -0.46 20.94 10.66
C SER A 71 0.12 20.58 9.30
N THR A 72 1.27 21.16 8.97
CA THR A 72 2.07 20.76 7.79
C THR A 72 2.81 19.42 7.99
N ARG A 73 2.75 18.83 9.18
CA ARG A 73 3.45 17.58 9.50
C ARG A 73 2.57 16.36 9.21
N PRO A 74 3.12 15.31 8.58
CA PRO A 74 2.38 14.07 8.33
C PRO A 74 1.98 13.40 9.65
N GLY A 75 0.71 13.00 9.73
CA GLY A 75 0.13 12.26 10.85
C GLY A 75 0.50 10.78 10.83
N LEU A 76 0.79 10.20 9.66
CA LEU A 76 1.27 8.82 9.46
C LEU A 76 2.60 8.83 8.70
N ARG A 77 3.58 8.05 9.17
CA ARG A 77 4.91 7.90 8.57
C ARG A 77 5.23 6.43 8.28
N LEU A 78 5.94 6.15 7.18
CA LEU A 78 6.46 4.81 6.91
C LEU A 78 7.60 4.48 7.89
N ARG A 79 7.44 3.41 8.67
CA ARG A 79 8.49 2.91 9.57
C ARG A 79 9.28 1.78 8.93
N ARG A 80 8.59 0.88 8.25
CA ARG A 80 9.20 -0.31 7.62
C ARG A 80 8.39 -0.71 6.41
N LEU A 81 9.08 -1.13 5.35
CA LEU A 81 8.49 -1.75 4.18
C LEU A 81 9.18 -3.11 3.95
N ARG A 82 8.37 -4.15 3.75
CA ARG A 82 8.82 -5.47 3.28
C ARG A 82 8.15 -5.72 1.93
N VAL A 83 8.93 -6.19 0.97
CA VAL A 83 8.47 -6.45 -0.39
C VAL A 83 8.96 -7.83 -0.79
N CYS A 84 8.09 -8.61 -1.41
CA CYS A 84 8.42 -9.85 -2.10
C CYS A 84 7.87 -9.81 -3.52
N GLU A 85 8.55 -10.52 -4.41
CA GLU A 85 8.19 -10.63 -5.82
C GLU A 85 7.95 -12.11 -6.12
N PRO A 86 6.77 -12.66 -5.74
CA PRO A 86 6.49 -14.09 -5.91
C PRO A 86 6.42 -14.52 -7.38
N HIS A 87 6.25 -13.56 -8.30
CA HIS A 87 6.22 -13.77 -9.74
C HIS A 87 6.65 -12.46 -10.45
N PRO A 88 7.30 -12.47 -11.63
CA PRO A 88 7.76 -11.24 -12.31
C PRO A 88 6.65 -10.20 -12.61
N ALA A 89 5.39 -10.65 -12.65
CA ALA A 89 4.21 -9.80 -12.84
C ALA A 89 3.40 -9.55 -11.55
N ALA A 90 3.92 -9.92 -10.38
CA ALA A 90 3.25 -9.76 -9.09
C ALA A 90 4.20 -9.31 -7.99
N ILE A 91 3.82 -8.26 -7.27
CA ILE A 91 4.54 -7.74 -6.11
C ILE A 91 3.59 -7.77 -4.92
N GLU A 92 4.07 -8.27 -3.80
CA GLU A 92 3.37 -8.21 -2.53
C GLU A 92 4.19 -7.37 -1.54
N ALA A 93 3.52 -6.52 -0.78
CA ALA A 93 4.19 -5.67 0.17
C ALA A 93 3.41 -5.52 1.48
N ALA A 94 4.17 -5.44 2.57
CA ALA A 94 3.70 -5.13 3.90
C ALA A 94 4.45 -3.92 4.44
N ALA A 95 3.71 -2.87 4.79
CA ALA A 95 4.23 -1.66 5.37
C ALA A 95 3.73 -1.49 6.81
N VAL A 96 4.65 -1.12 7.70
CA VAL A 96 4.34 -0.68 9.06
C VAL A 96 4.39 0.83 9.07
N LEU A 97 3.29 1.47 9.44
CA LEU A 97 3.17 2.91 9.56
C LEU A 97 3.07 3.30 11.04
N THR A 98 3.61 4.46 11.38
CA THR A 98 3.52 5.04 12.72
C THR A 98 2.74 6.34 12.69
N GLY A 99 1.74 6.42 13.54
CA GLY A 99 0.85 7.56 13.71
C GLY A 99 1.28 8.49 14.84
N VAL A 100 0.58 9.61 14.96
CA VAL A 100 0.67 10.50 16.14
C VAL A 100 0.33 9.69 17.41
N ALA A 101 0.97 10.03 18.53
CA ALA A 101 0.83 9.34 19.81
C ALA A 101 1.26 7.85 19.80
N GLY A 102 2.13 7.45 18.86
CA GLY A 102 2.76 6.13 18.87
C GLY A 102 1.88 4.98 18.37
N ARG A 103 0.67 5.26 17.87
CA ARG A 103 -0.21 4.24 17.28
C ARG A 103 0.47 3.61 16.05
N SER A 104 0.52 2.30 15.98
CA SER A 104 1.04 1.57 14.81
C SER A 104 -0.09 1.10 13.92
N TRP A 105 0.15 1.14 12.62
CA TRP A 105 -0.77 0.72 11.57
C TRP A 105 -0.05 -0.26 10.65
N ALA A 106 -0.80 -1.15 10.02
CA ALA A 106 -0.26 -2.02 8.99
C ALA A 106 -0.98 -1.79 7.66
N LEU A 107 -0.22 -1.81 6.58
CA LEU A 107 -0.73 -1.79 5.22
C LEU A 107 -0.22 -3.04 4.50
N ALA A 108 -1.14 -3.86 4.01
CA ALA A 108 -0.85 -5.01 3.16
C ALA A 108 -1.40 -4.74 1.75
N LEU A 109 -0.62 -5.05 0.72
CA LEU A 109 -1.04 -4.82 -0.66
C LEU A 109 -0.44 -5.82 -1.63
N ARG A 110 -1.14 -5.99 -2.75
CA ARG A 110 -0.68 -6.71 -3.93
C ARG A 110 -0.77 -5.82 -5.17
N LEU A 111 0.31 -5.77 -5.94
CA LEU A 111 0.39 -5.12 -7.24
C LEU A 111 0.58 -6.17 -8.33
N GLU A 112 -0.12 -6.01 -9.44
CA GLU A 112 0.03 -6.86 -10.62
C GLU A 112 0.37 -6.04 -11.85
N HIS A 113 1.28 -6.58 -12.67
CA HIS A 113 1.66 -5.94 -13.91
C HIS A 113 0.64 -6.28 -15.02
N ARG A 114 -0.02 -5.25 -15.55
CA ARG A 114 -1.07 -5.35 -16.56
C ARG A 114 -0.82 -4.29 -17.63
N ARG A 115 -0.61 -4.73 -18.89
CA ARG A 115 -0.45 -3.85 -20.06
C ARG A 115 0.55 -2.70 -19.83
N GLY A 116 1.71 -3.01 -19.25
CA GLY A 116 2.78 -2.04 -19.00
C GLY A 116 2.63 -1.20 -17.72
N ASN A 117 1.56 -1.40 -16.95
CA ASN A 117 1.30 -0.67 -15.71
C ASN A 117 1.22 -1.63 -14.51
N TRP A 118 1.69 -1.17 -13.35
CA TRP A 118 1.49 -1.86 -12.09
C TRP A 118 0.20 -1.36 -11.44
N LEU A 119 -0.74 -2.25 -11.21
CA LEU A 119 -2.05 -1.96 -10.63
C LEU A 119 -2.22 -2.69 -9.31
N CYS A 120 -2.77 -2.01 -8.32
CA CYS A 120 -3.11 -2.62 -7.05
C CYS A 120 -4.41 -3.42 -7.19
N THR A 121 -4.33 -4.71 -6.88
CA THR A 121 -5.44 -5.67 -6.98
C THR A 121 -6.01 -6.05 -5.62
N ASP A 122 -5.20 -5.94 -4.57
CA ASP A 122 -5.61 -6.12 -3.17
C ASP A 122 -4.93 -5.09 -2.27
N LEU A 123 -5.67 -4.58 -1.29
CA LEU A 123 -5.22 -3.55 -0.36
C LEU A 123 -5.98 -3.68 0.96
N ARG A 124 -5.25 -3.72 2.07
CA ARG A 124 -5.82 -3.65 3.41
C ARG A 124 -5.02 -2.74 4.32
N VAL A 125 -5.73 -1.97 5.12
CA VAL A 125 -5.16 -1.15 6.19
C VAL A 125 -5.73 -1.65 7.52
N LEU A 126 -4.86 -2.01 8.45
CA LEU A 126 -5.18 -2.51 9.79
C LEU A 126 -4.73 -1.50 10.85
#